data_AF-A0A382RMQ1-F1
#
_entry.id   AF-A0A382RMQ1-F1
#
_cell.length_a   1.000
_cell.length_b   1.000
_cell.length_c   1.000
_cell.angle_alpha   90.00
_cell.angle_beta   90.00
_cell.angle_gamma   90.00
#
_symmetry.space_group_name_H-M   'P 1'
#
loop_
_entity.id
_entity.type
_entity.pdbx_description
1 polymer ?
#
loop_
_entity_poly.entity_id
_entity_poly.type
_entity_poly.pdbx_seq_one_letter_code
_entity_poly.pdbx_strand_id
1 'polypeptide(L)' 'MIHIAGTNGKGSTCAYIDSILRADGKKIGLYTSPHLIRFNERIRVNGI' A
#
# COMPACT_ATOMS: atom_id res chain seq x y z
N MET A 1 2.16 6.29 10.77
CA MET A 1 1.48 5.00 10.51
C MET A 1 0.05 5.31 10.12
N ILE A 2 -0.44 4.78 8.98
CA ILE A 2 -1.83 4.92 8.55
C ILE A 2 -2.42 3.51 8.55
N HIS A 3 -3.43 3.27 9.39
CA HIS A 3 -4.11 1.97 9.48
C HIS A 3 -5.47 2.08 8.80
N ILE A 4 -5.74 1.23 7.81
CA ILE A 4 -6.97 1.26 7.02
C ILE A 4 -7.77 -0.02 7.28
N ALA A 5 -8.95 0.16 7.85
CA ALA A 5 -9.93 -0.88 8.09
C ALA A 5 -11.20 -0.63 7.26
N GLY A 6 -11.99 -1.68 7.01
CA GLY A 6 -13.22 -1.61 6.23
C GLY A 6 -13.48 -2.88 5.42
N THR A 7 -14.68 -3.03 4.87
CA THR A 7 -15.04 -4.23 4.11
C THR A 7 -14.41 -4.21 2.71
N ASN A 8 -14.55 -3.10 1.99
CA ASN A 8 -14.11 -2.94 0.60
C ASN A 8 -13.15 -1.75 0.43
N GLY A 9 -12.38 -1.73 -0.66
CA GLY A 9 -11.58 -0.56 -1.05
C GLY A 9 -10.27 -0.33 -0.29
N LYS A 10 -9.98 -1.08 0.79
CA LYS A 10 -8.75 -0.92 1.58
C LYS A 10 -7.47 -0.91 0.73
N GLY A 11 -7.34 -1.89 -0.17
CA GLY A 11 -6.16 -2.04 -1.03
C GLY A 11 -5.97 -0.88 -2.01
N SER A 12 -7.06 -0.40 -2.61
CA SER A 12 -7.02 0.74 -3.54
C SER A 12 -6.76 2.06 -2.80
N THR A 13 -7.39 2.29 -1.65
CA THR A 13 -7.12 3.48 -0.81
C THR A 13 -5.66 3.52 -0.36
N CYS A 14 -5.14 2.39 0.11
CA CYS A 14 -3.72 2.24 0.45
C CYS A 14 -2.80 2.59 -0.74
N ALA A 15 -3.12 2.11 -1.95
CA ALA A 15 -2.33 2.38 -3.14
C ALA A 15 -2.37 3.87 -3.56
N TYR A 16 -3.52 4.53 -3.43
CA TYR A 16 -3.63 5.98 -3.68
C TYR A 16 -2.77 6.79 -2.71
N ILE A 17 -2.84 6.48 -1.41
CA ILE A 17 -2.05 7.17 -0.39
C ILE A 17 -0.55 6.95 -0.62
N ASP A 18 -0.14 5.72 -0.92
CA ASP A 18 1.25 5.40 -1.27
C ASP A 18 1.73 6.21 -2.48
N SER A 19 0.93 6.31 -3.55
CA SER A 19 1.26 7.12 -4.73
C SER A 19 1.44 8.61 -4.41
N ILE A 20 0.50 9.20 -3.67
CA ILE A 20 0.53 10.63 -3.31
C ILE A 20 1.76 10.94 -2.44
N LEU A 21 2.03 10.12 -1.42
CA LEU A 21 3.15 10.35 -0.51
C LEU A 21 4.51 10.10 -1.18
N ARG A 22 4.59 9.15 -2.11
CA ARG A 22 5.80 8.97 -2.95
C ARG A 22 6.02 10.14 -3.90
N ALA A 23 4.95 10.69 -4.50
CA ALA A 23 5.05 11.88 -5.34
C ALA A 23 5.56 13.10 -4.55
N ASP A 24 5.26 13.17 -3.26
CA ASP A 24 5.79 14.19 -2.33
C ASP A 24 7.21 13.85 -1.81
N GLY A 25 7.91 12.89 -2.43
CA GLY A 25 9.30 12.54 -2.11
C GLY A 25 9.49 11.79 -0.79
N LYS A 26 8.41 11.32 -0.14
CA LYS A 26 8.52 10.57 1.12
C LYS A 26 8.92 9.12 0.85
N LYS A 27 9.72 8.56 1.78
CA LYS A 27 9.98 7.12 1.85
C LYS A 27 8.78 6.43 2.49
N ILE A 28 8.16 5.49 1.78
CA ILE A 28 6.91 4.85 2.20
C ILE A 28 7.02 3.33 2.08
N GLY A 29 6.48 2.65 3.08
CA GLY A 29 6.21 1.22 3.03
C GLY A 29 4.70 0.99 2.98
N LEU A 30 4.27 0.10 2.09
CA LEU A 30 2.87 -0.30 1.93
C LEU A 30 2.71 -1.77 2.29
N TYR A 31 1.72 -2.06 3.15
CA TYR A 31 1.30 -3.41 3.47
C TYR A 31 -0.13 -3.66 2.99
N THR A 32 -0.34 -4.73 2.22
CA THR A 32 -1.66 -5.13 1.71
C THR A 32 -1.91 -6.63 1.86
N SER A 33 -3.18 -7.02 1.97
CA SER A 33 -3.62 -8.42 1.98
C SER A 33 -5.00 -8.57 1.35
N PRO A 34 -5.30 -9.71 0.68
CA PRO A 34 -4.41 -10.84 0.36
C PRO A 34 -3.35 -10.47 -0.70
N HIS A 35 -2.48 -11.43 -1.06
CA HIS A 35 -1.66 -11.33 -2.28
C HIS A 35 -2.39 -11.98 -3.45
N LEU A 36 -2.03 -11.63 -4.68
CA LEU A 36 -2.66 -12.19 -5.87
C LEU A 36 -1.89 -13.39 -6.40
N ILE A 37 -0.56 -13.27 -6.56
CA ILE A 37 0.28 -14.35 -7.11
C ILE A 37 1.38 -14.74 -6.14
N ARG A 38 2.13 -13.76 -5.63
CA ARG A 38 3.29 -13.99 -4.75
C ARG A 38 3.11 -13.33 -3.40
N PHE A 39 3.52 -14.02 -2.34
CA PHE A 39 3.42 -13.52 -0.97
C PHE A 39 4.12 -12.17 -0.75
N ASN A 40 5.22 -11.91 -1.47
CA ASN A 40 5.96 -10.65 -1.36
C ASN A 40 5.19 -9.43 -1.90
N GLU A 41 4.13 -9.60 -2.71
CA GLU A 41 3.26 -8.48 -3.13
C GLU A 41 2.58 -7.76 -1.96
N ARG A 42 2.50 -8.43 -0.80
CA ARG A 42 1.92 -7.87 0.42
C ARG A 42 2.75 -6.74 1.00
N ILE A 43 4.03 -6.63 0.65
CA ILE A 43 4.94 -5.63 1.19
C ILE A 43 5.57 -4.92 0.00
N ARG A 44 5.34 -3.61 -0.11
CA ARG A 44 5.98 -2.76 -1.10
C ARG A 44 6.77 -1.66 -0.40
N VAL A 45 7.97 -1.39 -0.88
CA VAL A 45 8.84 -0.33 -0.35
C VAL A 45 9.17 0.64 -1.48
N ASN A 46 8.77 1.89 -1.32
CA ASN A 46 8.94 2.94 -2.33
C ASN A 46 8.40 2.56 -3.73
N GLY A 47 7.32 1.78 -3.78
CA GLY A 47 6.65 1.37 -5.01
C GLY A 47 7.18 0.08 -5.66
N ILE A 48 8.12 -0.63 -5.01
CA ILE A 48 8.68 -1.91 -5.44
C ILE A 48 8.20 -3.03 -4.53
#